data_AF-A0A8B9QEM9-F1
#
_entry.id   AF-A0A8B9QEM9-F1
#
_cell.length_a   1.000
_cell.length_b   1.000
_cell.length_c   1.000
_cell.angle_alpha   90.00
_cell.angle_beta   90.00
_cell.angle_gamma   90.00
#
_symmetry.space_group_name_H-M   'P 1'
#
loop_
_entity.id
_entity.type
_entity.pdbx_description
1 polymer ?
#
loop_
_entity_poly.entity_id
_entity_poly.type
_entity_poly.pdbx_seq_one_letter_code
_entity_poly.pdbx_strand_id
1 'polypeptide(L)'
;MTPLAISPPRSTPEPDISSIPQDAATIPTLAAPQALTVCIYVNKQANLGPYLDRKKVQQLPEHFGPERPSVVLQQAVQACIDCALQRKAVFSLIKQGYGGEMVSVSASFEGKQHLLNLLVVNSIGYVLRFLKKLCCSLLCDNLFSNQPFQQYDTVPESPEMYENRRMEAGRQFD
;
A
#
# COMPACT_ATOMS: atom_id res chain seq x y z
N MET A 1 56.48 -66.02 9.85
CA MET A 1 56.68 -65.45 8.50
C MET A 1 56.36 -63.97 8.56
N THR A 2 57.37 -63.18 8.19
CA THR A 2 57.37 -61.78 7.72
C THR A 2 56.85 -60.61 8.60
N PRO A 3 57.53 -59.45 8.53
CA PRO A 3 57.60 -58.44 9.61
C PRO A 3 57.07 -57.05 9.19
N LEU A 4 57.19 -56.07 10.12
CA LEU A 4 57.42 -54.62 10.00
C LEU A 4 57.05 -53.88 8.69
N ALA A 5 56.64 -52.61 8.63
CA ALA A 5 56.34 -51.51 9.52
C ALA A 5 56.13 -50.28 8.59
N ILE A 6 56.00 -49.09 9.17
CA ILE A 6 56.33 -47.77 8.59
C ILE A 6 55.18 -47.06 7.84
N SER A 7 54.70 -45.99 8.46
CA SER A 7 54.60 -44.68 7.81
C SER A 7 54.71 -43.56 8.86
N PRO A 8 55.82 -42.80 8.89
CA PRO A 8 55.91 -41.49 9.52
C PRO A 8 55.83 -40.40 8.40
N PRO A 9 56.14 -39.12 8.69
CA PRO A 9 55.29 -38.15 9.36
C PRO A 9 55.05 -36.91 8.48
N ARG A 10 54.50 -35.85 9.10
CA ARG A 10 54.83 -34.44 8.85
C ARG A 10 53.96 -33.65 7.85
N SER A 11 53.17 -32.77 8.46
CA SER A 11 52.98 -31.36 8.12
C SER A 11 52.71 -31.01 6.66
N THR A 12 51.43 -30.80 6.35
CA THR A 12 51.03 -29.83 5.33
C THR A 12 51.04 -28.42 5.94
N PRO A 13 51.66 -27.44 5.29
CA PRO A 13 51.72 -26.05 5.74
C PRO A 13 50.36 -25.35 5.53
N GLU A 14 50.04 -24.42 6.43
CA GLU A 14 48.95 -23.45 6.24
C GLU A 14 49.22 -22.63 4.97
N PRO A 15 48.23 -22.44 4.06
CA PRO A 15 48.38 -21.51 2.97
C PRO A 15 48.22 -20.08 3.51
N ASP A 16 49.27 -19.29 3.31
CA ASP A 16 49.33 -17.86 3.55
C ASP A 16 48.08 -17.11 3.07
N ILE A 17 47.53 -16.32 3.99
CA ILE A 17 46.73 -15.13 3.71
C ILE A 17 47.57 -14.12 2.92
N SER A 18 47.45 -14.09 1.60
CA SER A 18 47.88 -12.92 0.81
C SER A 18 47.22 -12.85 -0.57
N SER A 19 46.55 -11.72 -0.78
CA SER A 19 46.34 -11.05 -2.07
C SER A 19 45.32 -11.66 -3.04
N ILE A 20 44.04 -11.34 -2.82
CA ILE A 20 43.04 -11.32 -3.90
C ILE A 20 43.22 -10.00 -4.66
N PRO A 21 43.50 -10.00 -5.98
CA PRO A 21 43.41 -8.80 -6.79
C PRO A 21 41.94 -8.36 -6.88
N GLN A 22 41.69 -7.06 -6.69
CA GLN A 22 40.40 -6.44 -7.00
C GLN A 22 40.19 -6.50 -8.52
N ASP A 23 39.72 -7.64 -9.02
CA ASP A 23 39.29 -7.75 -10.41
C ASP A 23 37.79 -7.49 -10.51
N ALA A 24 37.47 -6.54 -11.38
CA ALA A 24 36.15 -5.96 -11.58
C ALA A 24 35.23 -6.93 -12.33
N ALA A 25 34.73 -7.96 -11.63
CA ALA A 25 33.54 -8.66 -12.08
C ALA A 25 32.32 -7.98 -11.47
N THR A 26 31.79 -6.97 -12.19
CA THR A 26 30.41 -6.51 -11.98
C THR A 26 29.48 -7.67 -12.28
N ILE A 27 29.25 -8.54 -11.30
CA ILE A 27 28.09 -9.42 -11.29
C ILE A 27 26.90 -8.45 -11.37
N PRO A 28 26.07 -8.47 -12.42
CA PRO A 28 24.79 -7.78 -12.34
C PRO A 28 24.09 -8.45 -11.18
N THR A 29 23.96 -7.75 -10.05
CA THR A 29 23.22 -8.19 -8.89
C THR A 29 21.93 -8.76 -9.44
N LEU A 30 21.77 -10.08 -9.35
CA LEU A 30 20.60 -10.79 -9.86
C LEU A 30 19.41 -10.07 -9.22
N ALA A 31 18.72 -9.23 -10.00
CA ALA A 31 17.73 -8.33 -9.45
C ALA A 31 16.75 -9.20 -8.67
N ALA A 32 16.66 -8.97 -7.36
CA ALA A 32 15.71 -9.71 -6.53
C ALA A 32 14.36 -9.69 -7.24
N PRO A 33 13.62 -10.82 -7.30
CA PRO A 33 12.34 -10.86 -8.01
C PRO A 33 11.50 -9.68 -7.57
N GLN A 34 11.23 -8.74 -8.49
CA GLN A 34 10.43 -7.57 -8.14
C GLN A 34 9.03 -8.07 -7.85
N ALA A 35 8.66 -8.06 -6.56
CA ALA A 35 7.33 -8.47 -6.15
C ALA A 35 6.32 -7.55 -6.81
N LEU A 36 5.23 -8.14 -7.35
CA LEU A 36 4.12 -7.37 -7.89
C LEU A 36 3.58 -6.43 -6.80
N THR A 37 3.57 -5.13 -7.08
CA THR A 37 3.03 -4.09 -6.20
C THR A 37 1.89 -3.34 -6.88
N VAL A 38 1.02 -2.73 -6.07
CA VAL A 38 -0.12 -1.94 -6.54
C VAL A 38 -0.39 -0.77 -5.59
N CYS A 39 -0.90 0.33 -6.14
CA CYS A 39 -1.50 1.43 -5.38
C CYS A 39 -3.01 1.49 -5.66
N ILE A 40 -3.81 1.70 -4.62
CA ILE A 40 -5.24 2.00 -4.72
C ILE A 40 -5.51 3.35 -4.07
N TYR A 41 -5.99 4.29 -4.85
CA TYR A 41 -6.31 5.65 -4.42
C TYR A 41 -7.73 5.73 -3.87
N VAL A 42 -7.94 6.58 -2.87
CA VAL A 42 -9.21 6.81 -2.21
C VAL A 42 -9.83 8.11 -2.70
N ASN A 43 -11.01 8.05 -3.30
CA ASN A 43 -11.77 9.23 -3.68
C ASN A 43 -12.58 9.75 -2.50
N LYS A 44 -12.02 10.71 -1.76
CA LYS A 44 -12.71 11.33 -0.62
C LYS A 44 -13.98 12.11 -1.02
N GLN A 45 -14.13 12.43 -2.30
CA GLN A 45 -15.28 13.16 -2.85
C GLN A 45 -16.35 12.24 -3.44
N ALA A 46 -16.14 10.92 -3.42
CA ALA A 46 -17.13 9.96 -3.92
C ALA A 46 -18.44 10.03 -3.14
N ASN A 47 -19.52 9.59 -3.78
CA ASN A 47 -20.73 9.24 -3.04
C ASN A 47 -20.40 8.05 -2.13
N LEU A 48 -20.67 8.19 -0.83
CA LEU A 48 -20.30 7.20 0.18
C LEU A 48 -21.43 6.21 0.48
N GLY A 49 -22.58 6.38 -0.17
CA GLY A 49 -23.77 5.56 0.06
C GLY A 49 -24.30 5.69 1.50
N PRO A 50 -25.24 4.83 1.89
CA PRO A 50 -25.84 4.86 3.22
C PRO A 50 -25.00 4.14 4.30
N TYR A 51 -23.92 3.45 3.89
CA TYR A 51 -23.17 2.56 4.79
C TYR A 51 -21.92 3.19 5.38
N LEU A 52 -21.30 4.16 4.70
CA LEU A 52 -20.01 4.74 5.09
C LEU A 52 -20.17 6.13 5.69
N ASP A 53 -19.43 6.39 6.76
CA ASP A 53 -19.39 7.66 7.46
C ASP A 53 -18.43 8.64 6.74
N ARG A 54 -18.96 9.80 6.34
CA ARG A 54 -18.17 10.81 5.61
C ARG A 54 -16.99 11.35 6.40
N LYS A 55 -17.12 11.55 7.71
CA LYS A 55 -16.04 12.09 8.53
C LYS A 55 -14.89 11.08 8.64
N LYS A 56 -15.22 9.79 8.76
CA LYS A 56 -14.20 8.73 8.80
C LYS A 56 -13.51 8.54 7.46
N VAL A 57 -14.24 8.58 6.35
CA VAL A 57 -13.63 8.48 5.01
C VAL A 57 -12.67 9.64 4.73
N GLN A 58 -12.99 10.85 5.20
CA GLN A 58 -12.09 12.00 5.07
C GLN A 58 -10.77 11.83 5.84
N GLN A 59 -10.77 11.01 6.91
CA GLN A 59 -9.57 10.69 7.71
C GLN A 59 -8.74 9.54 7.13
N LEU A 60 -9.24 8.83 6.11
CA LEU A 60 -8.47 7.78 5.44
C LEU A 60 -7.22 8.36 4.74
N PRO A 61 -6.18 7.55 4.52
CA PRO A 61 -5.08 7.95 3.65
C PRO A 61 -5.58 8.20 2.22
N GLU A 62 -4.86 9.03 1.45
CA GLU A 62 -5.16 9.29 0.04
C GLU A 62 -5.03 8.04 -0.83
N HIS A 63 -4.20 7.08 -0.41
CA HIS A 63 -4.01 5.81 -1.11
C HIS A 63 -3.49 4.71 -0.16
N PHE A 64 -3.65 3.47 -0.59
CA PHE A 64 -3.06 2.27 -0.02
C PHE A 64 -2.02 1.71 -0.98
N GLY A 65 -0.82 1.41 -0.49
CA GLY A 65 0.33 0.97 -1.31
C GLY A 65 1.38 2.07 -1.53
N PRO A 66 2.43 1.83 -2.34
CA PRO A 66 2.64 0.63 -3.15
C PRO A 66 2.99 -0.59 -2.30
N GLU A 67 2.14 -1.62 -2.36
CA GLU A 67 2.31 -2.85 -1.57
C GLU A 67 1.82 -4.07 -2.35
N ARG A 68 2.01 -5.27 -1.79
CA ARG A 68 1.48 -6.51 -2.39
C ARG A 68 -0.05 -6.42 -2.57
N PRO A 69 -0.63 -6.95 -3.67
CA PRO A 69 -2.07 -6.85 -3.94
C PRO A 69 -2.96 -7.37 -2.81
N SER A 70 -2.56 -8.44 -2.12
CA SER A 70 -3.29 -8.98 -0.97
C SER A 70 -3.35 -8.02 0.22
N VAL A 71 -2.25 -7.32 0.50
CA VAL A 71 -2.15 -6.34 1.60
C VAL A 71 -3.04 -5.13 1.30
N VAL A 72 -2.93 -4.59 0.08
CA VAL A 72 -3.75 -3.44 -0.35
C VAL A 72 -5.24 -3.78 -0.35
N LEU A 73 -5.61 -4.98 -0.79
CA LEU A 73 -6.99 -5.46 -0.72
C LEU A 73 -7.49 -5.52 0.73
N GLN A 74 -6.70 -6.11 1.64
CA GLN A 74 -7.04 -6.20 3.06
C GLN A 74 -7.24 -4.79 3.66
N GLN A 75 -6.31 -3.88 3.41
CA GLN A 75 -6.36 -2.50 3.91
C GLN A 75 -7.61 -1.75 3.42
N ALA A 76 -7.90 -1.81 2.11
CA ALA A 76 -9.07 -1.14 1.55
C ALA A 76 -10.39 -1.70 2.08
N VAL A 77 -10.48 -3.03 2.27
CA VAL A 77 -11.67 -3.67 2.85
C VAL A 77 -11.81 -3.33 4.33
N GLN A 78 -10.71 -3.36 5.09
CA GLN A 78 -10.71 -2.96 6.51
C GLN A 78 -11.12 -1.50 6.67
N ALA A 79 -10.63 -0.60 5.80
CA ALA A 79 -11.02 0.80 5.80
C ALA A 79 -12.53 1.00 5.58
N CYS A 80 -13.16 0.20 4.72
CA CYS A 80 -14.62 0.23 4.54
C CYS A 80 -15.35 -0.19 5.82
N ILE A 81 -14.87 -1.23 6.51
CA ILE A 81 -15.44 -1.70 7.78
C ILE A 81 -15.31 -0.63 8.86
N ASP A 82 -14.12 -0.03 9.00
CA ASP A 82 -13.83 0.95 10.04
C ASP A 82 -14.63 2.25 9.81
N CYS A 83 -14.78 2.64 8.55
CA CYS A 83 -15.61 3.76 8.12
C CYS A 83 -17.11 3.48 8.19
N ALA A 84 -17.54 2.24 8.43
CA ALA A 84 -18.96 1.91 8.43
C ALA A 84 -19.74 2.64 9.54
N LEU A 85 -20.93 3.14 9.19
CA LEU A 85 -21.99 3.55 10.11
C LEU A 85 -22.61 2.31 10.78
N GLN A 86 -22.80 1.24 10.01
CA GLN A 86 -23.35 -0.03 10.47
C GLN A 86 -22.37 -1.18 10.18
N ARG A 87 -21.41 -1.40 11.09
CA ARG A 87 -20.33 -2.39 10.91
C ARG A 87 -20.82 -3.79 10.58
N LYS A 88 -21.84 -4.28 11.29
CA LYS A 88 -22.43 -5.62 11.05
C LYS A 88 -22.99 -5.76 9.63
N ALA A 89 -23.65 -4.73 9.11
CA ALA A 89 -24.21 -4.73 7.76
C ALA A 89 -23.13 -4.68 6.68
N VAL A 90 -22.10 -3.84 6.86
CA VAL A 90 -20.96 -3.79 5.93
C VAL A 90 -20.20 -5.12 5.95
N PHE A 91 -19.96 -5.68 7.14
CA PHE A 91 -19.24 -6.93 7.30
C PHE A 91 -19.95 -8.11 6.64
N SER A 92 -21.29 -8.18 6.67
CA SER A 92 -22.06 -9.24 6.02
C SER A 92 -22.10 -9.12 4.49
N LEU A 93 -21.81 -7.96 3.92
CA LEU A 93 -21.73 -7.74 2.46
C LEU A 93 -20.40 -8.18 1.87
N ILE A 94 -19.35 -8.32 2.69
CA ILE A 94 -18.02 -8.73 2.25
C ILE A 94 -18.03 -10.24 1.98
N LYS A 95 -17.53 -10.65 0.82
CA LYS A 95 -17.46 -12.06 0.45
C LYS A 95 -16.22 -12.71 1.05
N GLN A 96 -16.43 -13.76 1.84
CA GLN A 96 -15.36 -14.61 2.34
C GLN A 96 -14.69 -15.36 1.16
N GLY A 97 -13.37 -15.48 1.23
CA GLY A 97 -12.57 -16.34 0.36
C GLY A 97 -12.50 -17.77 0.89
N TYR A 98 -12.31 -18.73 -0.01
CA TYR A 98 -12.18 -20.15 0.34
C TYR A 98 -10.95 -20.75 -0.37
N GLY A 99 -10.22 -21.61 0.33
CA GLY A 99 -9.00 -22.26 -0.16
C GLY A 99 -7.78 -21.32 -0.23
N GLY A 100 -6.60 -21.92 -0.34
CA GLY A 100 -5.33 -21.20 -0.47
C GLY A 100 -4.88 -20.45 0.81
N GLU A 101 -3.90 -19.57 0.63
CA GLU A 101 -3.45 -18.62 1.65
C GLU A 101 -4.51 -17.51 1.85
N MET A 102 -4.71 -17.06 3.09
CA MET A 102 -5.76 -16.11 3.44
C MET A 102 -5.21 -14.96 4.29
N VAL A 103 -5.82 -13.78 4.13
CA VAL A 103 -5.63 -12.62 5.01
C VAL A 103 -6.95 -12.27 5.66
N SER A 104 -6.93 -11.92 6.95
CA SER A 104 -8.16 -11.66 7.71
C SER A 104 -8.42 -10.17 7.88
N VAL A 105 -9.68 -9.77 7.74
CA VAL A 105 -10.19 -8.47 8.19
C VAL A 105 -11.07 -8.67 9.41
N SER A 106 -11.18 -7.66 10.27
CA SER A 106 -11.92 -7.74 11.52
C SER A 106 -12.99 -6.66 11.62
N ALA A 107 -14.09 -6.98 12.29
CA ALA A 107 -15.10 -6.02 12.68
C ALA A 107 -15.55 -6.29 14.11
N SER A 108 -15.70 -5.23 14.90
CA SER A 108 -16.26 -5.32 16.24
C SER A 108 -17.71 -4.84 16.24
N PHE A 109 -18.63 -5.74 16.59
CA PHE A 109 -20.04 -5.44 16.77
C PHE A 109 -20.64 -6.37 17.84
N GLU A 110 -21.72 -5.94 18.49
CA GLU A 110 -22.38 -6.75 19.55
C GLU A 110 -21.43 -7.15 20.70
N GLY A 111 -20.41 -6.31 20.97
CA GLY A 111 -19.40 -6.56 22.01
C GLY A 111 -18.39 -7.66 21.67
N LYS A 112 -18.37 -8.18 20.43
CA LYS A 112 -17.46 -9.25 19.99
C LYS A 112 -16.68 -8.81 18.74
N GLN A 113 -15.48 -9.36 18.61
CA GLN A 113 -14.69 -9.26 17.38
C GLN A 113 -15.05 -10.41 16.44
N HIS A 114 -15.34 -10.07 15.19
CA HIS A 114 -15.62 -11.01 14.12
C HIS A 114 -14.51 -10.93 13.08
N LEU A 115 -14.06 -12.08 12.58
CA LEU A 115 -13.02 -12.18 11.55
C LEU A 115 -13.60 -12.75 10.26
N LEU A 116 -13.15 -12.20 9.13
CA LEU A 116 -13.49 -12.66 7.80
C LEU A 116 -12.21 -12.84 7.00
N ASN A 117 -12.09 -14.00 6.36
CA ASN A 117 -10.92 -14.35 5.56
C ASN A 117 -11.13 -13.96 4.10
N LEU A 118 -10.16 -13.24 3.55
CA LEU A 118 -10.06 -12.90 2.14
C LEU A 118 -8.97 -13.76 1.51
N LEU A 119 -9.16 -14.15 0.24
CA LEU A 119 -8.16 -14.90 -0.50
C LEU A 119 -6.92 -14.04 -0.74
N VAL A 120 -5.74 -14.56 -0.42
CA VAL A 120 -4.47 -13.94 -0.84
C VAL A 120 -4.35 -14.10 -2.35
N VAL A 121 -4.38 -12.96 -3.04
CA VAL A 121 -4.21 -12.91 -4.50
C VAL A 121 -2.98 -12.10 -4.86
N ASN A 122 -2.28 -12.54 -5.89
CA ASN A 122 -1.23 -11.77 -6.53
C ASN A 122 -1.70 -11.25 -7.90
N SER A 123 -2.83 -10.54 -7.91
CA SER A 123 -3.45 -10.05 -9.15
C SER A 123 -4.14 -8.70 -8.94
N ILE A 124 -3.63 -7.67 -9.61
CA ILE A 124 -4.22 -6.32 -9.61
C ILE A 124 -5.67 -6.35 -10.14
N GLY A 125 -5.91 -7.10 -11.21
CA GLY A 125 -7.25 -7.24 -11.80
C GLY A 125 -8.27 -7.87 -10.85
N TYR A 126 -7.84 -8.82 -10.00
CA TYR A 126 -8.70 -9.37 -8.96
C TYR A 126 -9.03 -8.31 -7.90
N VAL A 127 -8.02 -7.59 -7.39
CA VAL A 127 -8.20 -6.54 -6.38
C VAL A 127 -9.23 -5.51 -6.85
N LEU A 128 -9.06 -4.99 -8.07
CA LEU A 128 -9.97 -4.00 -8.63
C LEU A 128 -11.40 -4.55 -8.81
N ARG A 129 -11.54 -5.80 -9.25
CA ARG A 129 -12.85 -6.43 -9.41
C ARG A 129 -13.54 -6.65 -8.06
N PHE A 130 -12.78 -7.07 -7.05
CA PHE A 130 -13.29 -7.26 -5.69
C PHE A 130 -13.77 -5.92 -5.12
N LEU A 131 -12.93 -4.90 -5.15
CA LEU A 131 -13.25 -3.57 -4.64
C LEU A 131 -14.44 -2.95 -5.37
N LYS A 132 -14.48 -3.05 -6.71
CA LYS A 132 -15.64 -2.59 -7.48
C LYS A 132 -16.93 -3.27 -7.03
N LYS A 133 -16.91 -4.59 -6.83
CA LYS A 133 -18.08 -5.33 -6.36
C LYS A 133 -18.50 -4.92 -4.95
N LEU A 134 -17.54 -4.71 -4.04
CA LEU A 134 -17.82 -4.23 -2.70
C LEU A 134 -18.41 -2.83 -2.72
N CYS A 135 -17.84 -1.90 -3.48
CA CYS A 135 -18.36 -0.54 -3.64
C CYS A 135 -19.79 -0.53 -4.17
N CYS A 136 -20.13 -1.36 -5.16
CA CYS A 136 -21.50 -1.49 -5.63
C CYS A 136 -22.45 -2.02 -4.54
N SER A 137 -22.04 -3.01 -3.74
CA SER A 137 -22.85 -3.49 -2.61
C SER A 137 -23.06 -2.43 -1.52
N LEU A 138 -22.07 -1.55 -1.32
CA LEU A 138 -22.11 -0.45 -0.36
C LEU A 138 -22.71 0.83 -0.95
N LEU A 139 -23.12 0.83 -2.22
CA LEU A 139 -23.63 2.00 -2.94
C LEU A 139 -22.66 3.20 -2.88
N CYS A 140 -21.35 2.92 -2.88
CA CYS A 140 -20.28 3.91 -2.86
C CYS A 140 -19.37 3.81 -4.10
N ASP A 141 -19.98 3.89 -5.27
CA ASP A 141 -19.27 3.79 -6.54
C ASP A 141 -18.15 4.83 -6.64
N ASN A 142 -17.03 4.44 -7.25
CA ASN A 142 -15.83 5.27 -7.45
C ASN A 142 -15.08 5.69 -6.18
N LEU A 143 -15.34 5.05 -5.03
CA LEU A 143 -14.53 5.26 -3.81
C LEU A 143 -13.07 4.87 -4.00
N PHE A 144 -12.78 3.85 -4.81
CA PHE A 144 -11.42 3.37 -5.07
C PHE A 144 -11.06 3.41 -6.55
N SER A 145 -9.79 3.70 -6.85
CA SER A 145 -9.22 3.68 -8.20
C SER A 145 -7.78 3.17 -8.20
N ASN A 146 -7.31 2.62 -9.32
CA ASN A 146 -5.88 2.35 -9.55
C ASN A 146 -5.12 3.56 -10.12
N GLN A 147 -5.80 4.70 -10.28
CA GLN A 147 -5.23 5.95 -10.74
C GLN A 147 -5.47 7.04 -9.68
N PRO A 148 -4.51 7.98 -9.52
CA PRO A 148 -4.68 9.11 -8.62
C PRO A 148 -5.86 9.99 -9.07
N PHE A 149 -6.57 10.55 -8.09
CA PHE A 149 -7.59 11.56 -8.35
C PHE A 149 -6.92 12.93 -8.49
N GLN A 150 -7.29 13.69 -9.52
CA GLN A 150 -6.86 15.08 -9.65
C GLN A 150 -7.51 15.89 -8.53
N GLN A 151 -6.71 16.33 -7.56
CA GLN A 151 -7.16 17.31 -6.60
C GLN A 151 -7.30 18.63 -7.36
N TYR A 152 -8.54 19.05 -7.61
CA TYR A 152 -8.80 20.42 -8.00
C TYR A 152 -8.60 21.25 -6.74
N ASP A 153 -7.42 21.85 -6.61
CA ASP A 153 -7.21 22.94 -5.65
C ASP A 153 -8.28 23.98 -5.93
N THR A 154 -9.29 24.04 -5.06
CA THR A 154 -10.19 25.18 -5.02
C THR A 154 -9.34 26.30 -4.44
N VAL A 155 -8.62 27.00 -5.32
CA VAL A 155 -8.06 28.31 -4.99
C VAL A 155 -9.24 29.13 -4.47
N PRO A 156 -9.24 29.59 -3.20
CA PRO A 156 -10.21 30.60 -2.81
C PRO A 156 -9.89 31.83 -3.65
N GLU A 157 -10.74 32.11 -4.63
CA GLU A 157 -10.76 33.36 -5.37
C GLU A 157 -10.95 34.47 -4.33
N SER A 158 -9.85 35.13 -3.93
CA SER A 158 -9.91 36.31 -3.08
C SER A 158 -10.24 37.50 -3.98
N PRO A 159 -11.37 38.19 -3.80
CA PRO A 159 -11.63 39.43 -4.50
C PRO A 159 -10.97 40.58 -3.72
N GLU A 160 -9.64 40.68 -3.76
CA GLU A 160 -8.95 41.93 -3.40
C GLU A 160 -8.19 42.45 -4.62
N MET A 161 -9.04 42.87 -5.56
CA MET A 161 -8.76 43.77 -6.66
C MET A 161 -8.34 45.14 -6.09
N TYR A 162 -7.20 45.67 -6.56
CA TYR A 162 -6.88 47.10 -6.66
C TYR A 162 -6.99 47.95 -5.39
N GLU A 163 -5.86 48.20 -4.69
CA GLU A 163 -5.57 49.48 -4.00
C GLU A 163 -4.11 49.48 -3.49
N ASN A 164 -3.12 49.26 -4.37
CA ASN A 164 -1.72 49.44 -3.95
C ASN A 164 -0.77 49.96 -5.04
N ARG A 165 -1.30 50.66 -6.05
CA ARG A 165 -0.51 51.40 -7.05
C ARG A 165 -0.91 52.87 -7.10
N ARG A 166 -1.11 53.50 -5.94
CA ARG A 166 -1.42 54.93 -5.84
C ARG A 166 -0.65 55.70 -4.76
N MET A 167 0.52 55.20 -4.35
CA MET A 167 1.46 55.99 -3.54
C MET A 167 2.92 55.71 -3.89
N GLU A 168 3.34 56.06 -5.11
CA GLU A 168 4.77 56.33 -5.37
C GLU A 168 4.97 57.26 -6.57
N ALA A 169 4.12 58.29 -6.68
CA ALA A 169 4.35 59.45 -7.52
C ALA A 169 4.39 60.68 -6.62
N GLY A 170 5.59 61.08 -6.20
CA GLY A 170 5.79 62.35 -5.51
C GLY A 170 6.76 62.31 -4.34
N ARG A 171 8.05 62.18 -4.66
CA ARG A 171 9.15 62.90 -3.98
C ARG A 171 10.47 62.55 -4.64
N GLN A 172 10.91 63.39 -5.58
CA GLN A 172 12.19 64.10 -5.50
C GLN A 172 12.31 65.03 -6.73
N PHE A 173 12.01 66.32 -6.53
CA PHE A 173 12.63 67.43 -7.25
C PHE A 173 13.43 68.18 -6.17
N ASP A 174 14.75 68.13 -6.27
CA ASP A 174 15.67 69.29 -6.36
C ASP A 174 17.08 68.76 -6.65
#